data_AF-A0A7C4NTI4-F1
#
_entry.id   AF-A0A7C4NTI4-F1
#
_cell.length_a   1.000
_cell.length_b   1.000
_cell.length_c   1.000
_cell.angle_alpha   90.00
_cell.angle_beta   90.00
_cell.angle_gamma   90.00
#
_symmetry.space_group_name_H-M   'P 1'
#
loop_
_entity.id
_entity.type
_entity.pdbx_description
1 polymer ?
#
loop_
_entity_poly.entity_id
_entity_poly.type
_entity_poly.pdbx_seq_one_letter_code
_entity_poly.pdbx_strand_id
1 'polypeptide(L)'
;MKKLFIILFFLSFLLNISAFAEEVQKDLDIFYISGKILDPHKEPVNEAEIRIFVNGKPHKLIAEHKEVDKVLTSSHGTFQIEFHLPKGVIENTKIQLEIVKNSYKKTLVDLKKEEFAVKENQFYLKKDIMIERKFGSAFWIATLVFLITYALISFELLHRTVAAMIGAATMLILTYTFGNFNPEFHIISFERAIEAIDMNVIFLLLGMMIIVGILKHTGVFQWCAYMSYKIAKGNVMALAIISCFFIAVSSAFLDNVTTMLLYTPVLIEIAIALKINPLSLLIPGIMASNAGGAATLIGDPPNIMIGSYAGLTFMQFVYALTPVIIICMIVLVVYNKFFYAKEYEKGKVEDIDSFINYLKEEYKIKDRNLLKYGLFVMAIVIAFFVTHGIWHMEVSIPALFGAGLLFTYSILTKKVNLLELIEKDIEWTTLLFFIFLFMLVGALEEVGLLAVIADWVYKLSAGNLTIAICLILWVSAIMSAFVDNIPFTATMLPIVAYLTKVIPGAESNVLWWALALGACLGGNGTMIGASANVVTVGIAEAAGYRISFFGFMKYAFVYMLITIIICNIWLLIFY
;
A
#
# COMPACT_ATOMS: atom_id res chain seq x y z
N MET A 1 -21.68 -59.03 -40.85
CA MET A 1 -22.80 -58.12 -41.23
C MET A 1 -23.28 -57.21 -40.10
N LYS A 2 -23.55 -57.69 -38.86
CA LYS A 2 -24.03 -56.83 -37.75
C LYS A 2 -23.08 -55.71 -37.29
N LYS A 3 -21.75 -55.91 -37.27
CA LYS A 3 -20.78 -54.87 -36.89
C LYS A 3 -20.67 -53.71 -37.90
N LEU A 4 -20.88 -54.00 -39.19
CA LEU A 4 -20.82 -52.98 -40.25
C LEU A 4 -22.03 -52.03 -40.17
N PHE A 5 -23.20 -52.56 -39.80
CA PHE A 5 -24.44 -51.79 -39.67
C PHE A 5 -24.41 -50.82 -38.48
N ILE A 6 -23.79 -51.21 -37.36
CA ILE A 6 -23.64 -50.35 -36.18
C ILE A 6 -22.66 -49.20 -36.46
N ILE A 7 -21.57 -49.46 -37.19
CA ILE A 7 -20.60 -48.43 -37.58
C ILE A 7 -21.21 -47.45 -38.57
N LEU A 8 -21.96 -47.93 -39.57
CA LEU A 8 -22.69 -47.09 -40.52
C LEU A 8 -23.77 -46.24 -39.86
N PHE A 9 -24.48 -46.79 -38.87
CA PHE A 9 -25.49 -46.04 -38.10
C PHE A 9 -24.86 -44.98 -37.18
N PHE A 10 -23.71 -45.28 -36.56
CA PHE A 10 -22.97 -44.29 -35.76
C PHE A 10 -22.36 -43.19 -36.62
N LEU A 11 -21.82 -43.53 -37.81
CA LEU A 11 -21.33 -42.53 -38.76
C LEU A 11 -22.47 -41.67 -39.32
N SER A 12 -23.64 -42.25 -39.64
CA SER A 12 -24.80 -41.47 -40.11
C SER A 12 -25.39 -40.59 -39.01
N PHE A 13 -25.31 -41.02 -37.74
CA PHE A 13 -25.76 -40.23 -36.60
C PHE A 13 -24.78 -39.08 -36.29
N LEU A 14 -23.46 -39.32 -36.38
CA LEU A 14 -22.43 -38.28 -36.24
C LEU A 14 -22.44 -37.28 -37.39
N LEU A 15 -22.63 -37.75 -38.63
CA LEU A 15 -22.80 -36.89 -39.81
C LEU A 15 -24.10 -36.08 -39.74
N ASN A 16 -25.19 -36.64 -39.20
CA ASN A 16 -26.42 -35.88 -38.98
C ASN A 16 -26.27 -34.86 -37.85
N ILE A 17 -25.52 -35.12 -36.79
CA ILE A 17 -25.29 -34.12 -35.72
C ILE A 17 -24.37 -32.99 -36.21
N SER A 18 -23.31 -33.30 -36.98
CA SER A 18 -22.46 -32.27 -37.58
C SER A 18 -23.19 -31.48 -38.66
N ALA A 19 -23.98 -32.14 -39.50
CA ALA A 19 -24.80 -31.47 -40.52
C ALA A 19 -25.93 -30.64 -39.90
N PHE A 20 -26.55 -31.08 -38.80
CA PHE A 20 -27.58 -30.31 -38.09
C PHE A 20 -26.97 -29.12 -37.33
N ALA A 21 -25.75 -29.25 -36.79
CA ALA A 21 -25.01 -28.14 -36.21
C ALA A 21 -24.56 -27.12 -37.29
N GLU A 22 -24.14 -27.59 -38.47
CA GLU A 22 -23.82 -26.73 -39.62
C GLU A 22 -25.06 -26.11 -40.31
N GLU A 23 -26.21 -26.79 -40.32
CA GLU A 23 -27.46 -26.28 -40.90
C GLU A 23 -28.11 -25.20 -40.03
N VAL A 24 -28.05 -25.32 -38.68
CA VAL A 24 -28.56 -24.29 -37.77
C VAL A 24 -27.71 -23.00 -37.83
N GLN A 25 -26.43 -23.09 -38.17
CA GLN A 25 -25.51 -21.94 -38.25
C GLN A 25 -25.60 -21.14 -39.56
N LYS A 26 -26.26 -21.67 -40.61
CA LYS A 26 -26.34 -21.00 -41.94
C LYS A 26 -27.29 -19.80 -42.01
N ASP A 27 -28.25 -19.73 -41.09
CA ASP A 27 -29.34 -18.73 -41.07
C ASP A 27 -29.22 -17.68 -39.95
N LEU A 28 -28.10 -17.67 -39.22
CA LEU A 28 -27.83 -16.70 -38.17
C LEU A 28 -26.62 -15.83 -38.52
N ASP A 29 -26.75 -14.53 -38.24
CA ASP A 29 -25.65 -13.58 -38.18
C ASP A 29 -25.11 -13.56 -36.74
N ILE A 30 -23.80 -13.80 -36.59
CA ILE A 30 -23.12 -13.88 -35.29
C ILE A 30 -22.38 -12.57 -35.04
N PHE A 31 -22.65 -11.94 -33.91
CA PHE A 31 -22.06 -10.67 -33.54
C PHE A 31 -21.10 -10.85 -32.37
N TYR A 32 -19.87 -10.38 -32.55
CA TYR A 32 -18.82 -10.32 -31.54
C TYR A 32 -18.52 -8.86 -31.25
N ILE A 33 -18.78 -8.43 -30.01
CA ILE A 33 -18.40 -7.10 -29.55
C ILE A 33 -17.42 -7.24 -28.41
N SER A 34 -16.34 -6.48 -28.47
CA SER A 34 -15.32 -6.43 -27.43
C SER A 34 -14.86 -5.00 -27.18
N GLY A 35 -14.28 -4.75 -26.02
CA GLY A 35 -13.75 -3.44 -25.70
C GLY A 35 -13.49 -3.27 -24.21
N LYS A 36 -13.24 -2.04 -23.82
CA LYS A 36 -13.12 -1.63 -22.41
C LYS A 36 -14.20 -0.64 -22.02
N ILE A 37 -14.72 -0.79 -20.82
CA ILE A 37 -15.49 0.25 -20.16
C ILE A 37 -14.52 1.07 -19.32
N LEU A 38 -14.52 2.39 -19.54
CA LEU A 38 -13.61 3.33 -18.91
C LEU A 38 -14.38 4.42 -18.18
N ASP A 39 -13.79 4.96 -17.12
CA ASP A 39 -14.33 6.13 -16.43
C ASP A 39 -13.80 7.45 -17.06
N PRO A 40 -14.21 8.63 -16.57
CA PRO A 40 -13.73 9.92 -17.11
C PRO A 40 -12.22 10.13 -16.99
N HIS A 41 -11.57 9.38 -16.10
CA HIS A 41 -10.13 9.39 -15.84
C HIS A 41 -9.39 8.38 -16.72
N LYS A 42 -10.11 7.68 -17.62
CA LYS A 42 -9.65 6.59 -18.50
C LYS A 42 -9.19 5.35 -17.75
N GLU A 43 -9.63 5.19 -16.51
CA GLU A 43 -9.38 3.98 -15.74
C GLU A 43 -10.43 2.91 -16.07
N PRO A 44 -10.03 1.62 -16.07
CA PRO A 44 -10.95 0.53 -16.33
C PRO A 44 -12.05 0.44 -15.26
N VAL A 45 -13.29 0.27 -15.70
CA VAL A 45 -14.42 0.04 -14.81
C VAL A 45 -14.73 -1.44 -14.76
N ASN A 46 -14.44 -2.06 -13.63
CA ASN A 46 -14.78 -3.45 -13.32
C ASN A 46 -16.27 -3.62 -12.99
N GLU A 47 -16.75 -4.87 -13.02
CA GLU A 47 -18.11 -5.25 -12.60
C GLU A 47 -19.26 -4.39 -13.19
N ALA A 48 -19.05 -3.74 -14.33
CA ALA A 48 -20.11 -3.05 -15.05
C ALA A 48 -20.96 -4.10 -15.77
N GLU A 49 -22.28 -4.03 -15.54
CA GLU A 49 -23.24 -4.89 -16.22
C GLU A 49 -23.44 -4.39 -17.65
N ILE A 50 -23.24 -5.28 -18.61
CA ILE A 50 -23.49 -5.04 -20.03
C ILE A 50 -24.67 -5.90 -20.45
N ARG A 51 -25.68 -5.24 -20.99
CA ARG A 51 -26.87 -5.85 -21.57
C ARG A 51 -27.02 -5.37 -23.01
N ILE A 52 -27.63 -6.19 -23.85
CA ILE A 52 -27.90 -5.81 -25.23
C ILE A 52 -29.40 -5.64 -25.44
N PHE A 53 -29.75 -4.61 -26.19
CA PHE A 53 -31.11 -4.33 -26.61
C PHE A 53 -31.18 -4.31 -28.14
N VAL A 54 -32.18 -5.01 -28.66
CA VAL A 54 -32.46 -5.13 -30.09
C VAL A 54 -33.85 -4.56 -30.31
N ASN A 55 -33.95 -3.47 -31.06
CA ASN A 55 -35.19 -2.70 -31.27
C ASN A 55 -35.88 -2.32 -29.94
N GLY A 56 -35.08 -1.97 -28.92
CA GLY A 56 -35.57 -1.56 -27.60
C GLY A 56 -36.03 -2.70 -26.69
N LYS A 57 -35.88 -3.97 -27.11
CA LYS A 57 -36.16 -5.14 -26.26
C LYS A 57 -34.87 -5.80 -25.79
N PRO A 58 -34.79 -6.29 -24.54
CA PRO A 58 -33.63 -7.05 -24.07
C PRO A 58 -33.41 -8.27 -24.97
N HIS A 59 -32.18 -8.52 -25.36
CA HIS A 59 -31.78 -9.70 -26.14
C HIS A 59 -30.72 -10.48 -25.37
N LYS A 60 -30.73 -11.80 -25.53
CA LYS A 60 -29.81 -12.67 -24.78
C LYS A 60 -28.40 -12.60 -25.38
N LEU A 61 -27.42 -12.63 -24.48
CA LEU A 61 -26.01 -12.75 -24.81
C LEU A 61 -25.58 -14.20 -24.68
N ILE A 62 -24.48 -14.55 -25.32
CA ILE A 62 -23.81 -15.85 -25.20
C ILE A 62 -22.47 -15.58 -24.52
N ALA A 63 -22.28 -16.18 -23.35
CA ALA A 63 -21.03 -16.16 -22.61
C ALA A 63 -20.72 -17.59 -22.17
N GLU A 64 -19.47 -18.03 -22.39
CA GLU A 64 -19.03 -19.40 -22.04
C GLU A 64 -19.96 -20.51 -22.56
N HIS A 65 -20.48 -20.36 -23.79
CA HIS A 65 -21.41 -21.30 -24.43
C HIS A 65 -22.79 -21.42 -23.75
N LYS A 66 -23.18 -20.44 -22.91
CA LYS A 66 -24.51 -20.35 -22.29
C LYS A 66 -25.18 -19.04 -22.63
N GLU A 67 -26.50 -19.09 -22.82
CA GLU A 67 -27.32 -17.88 -22.91
C GLU A 67 -27.40 -17.19 -21.55
N VAL A 68 -27.04 -15.92 -21.49
CA VAL A 68 -27.06 -15.07 -20.31
C VAL A 68 -27.75 -13.74 -20.62
N ASP A 69 -28.41 -13.16 -19.63
CA ASP A 69 -29.09 -11.85 -19.80
C ASP A 69 -28.11 -10.66 -19.73
N LYS A 70 -26.95 -10.88 -19.13
CA LYS A 70 -25.92 -9.85 -18.90
C LYS A 70 -24.52 -10.46 -18.83
N VAL A 71 -23.53 -9.64 -19.15
CA VAL A 71 -22.10 -9.94 -18.94
C VAL A 71 -21.50 -8.87 -18.04
N LEU A 72 -20.59 -9.26 -17.16
CA LEU A 72 -19.82 -8.34 -16.32
C LEU A 72 -18.47 -8.07 -16.96
N THR A 73 -18.00 -6.83 -16.87
CA THR A 73 -16.62 -6.50 -17.22
C THR A 73 -15.64 -7.14 -16.24
N SER A 74 -14.46 -7.53 -16.71
CA SER A 74 -13.35 -8.01 -15.88
C SER A 74 -12.80 -6.91 -14.95
N SER A 75 -11.86 -7.26 -14.06
CA SER A 75 -11.09 -6.31 -13.25
C SER A 75 -10.34 -5.25 -14.07
N HIS A 76 -10.04 -5.52 -15.34
CA HIS A 76 -9.43 -4.58 -16.28
C HIS A 76 -10.44 -3.85 -17.16
N GLY A 77 -11.72 -3.88 -16.78
CA GLY A 77 -12.81 -3.23 -17.49
C GLY A 77 -13.09 -3.80 -18.87
N THR A 78 -12.46 -4.93 -19.24
CA THR A 78 -12.64 -5.54 -20.54
C THR A 78 -13.93 -6.34 -20.57
N PHE A 79 -14.61 -6.32 -21.71
CA PHE A 79 -15.73 -7.22 -21.98
C PHE A 79 -15.61 -7.85 -23.35
N GLN A 80 -16.23 -9.02 -23.48
CA GLN A 80 -16.47 -9.68 -24.73
C GLN A 80 -17.89 -10.25 -24.67
N ILE A 81 -18.69 -9.91 -25.66
CA ILE A 81 -20.06 -10.38 -25.78
C ILE A 81 -20.29 -10.99 -27.15
N GLU A 82 -21.02 -12.09 -27.16
CA GLU A 82 -21.51 -12.73 -28.37
C GLU A 82 -23.04 -12.71 -28.35
N PHE A 83 -23.69 -12.48 -29.49
CA PHE A 83 -25.12 -12.68 -29.64
C PHE A 83 -25.47 -12.97 -31.09
N HIS A 84 -26.61 -13.63 -31.31
CA HIS A 84 -27.05 -14.03 -32.65
C HIS A 84 -28.31 -13.26 -33.05
N LEU A 85 -28.39 -12.88 -34.32
CA LEU A 85 -29.59 -12.34 -34.94
C LEU A 85 -29.95 -13.16 -36.19
N PRO A 86 -31.21 -13.17 -36.62
CA PRO A 86 -31.57 -13.76 -37.90
C PRO A 86 -30.84 -13.04 -39.04
N LYS A 87 -30.46 -13.80 -40.06
CA LYS A 87 -29.65 -13.32 -41.19
C LYS A 87 -30.27 -12.12 -41.90
N GLY A 88 -29.47 -11.08 -42.14
CA GLY A 88 -29.84 -9.91 -42.96
C GLY A 88 -30.75 -8.88 -42.27
N VAL A 89 -31.10 -9.06 -40.99
CA VAL A 89 -32.02 -8.16 -40.27
C VAL A 89 -31.31 -6.89 -39.75
N ILE A 90 -29.97 -6.84 -39.81
CA ILE A 90 -29.15 -5.74 -39.28
C ILE A 90 -29.51 -4.37 -39.87
N GLU A 91 -29.95 -4.28 -41.13
CA GLU A 91 -30.23 -3.00 -41.80
C GLU A 91 -31.39 -2.23 -41.18
N ASN A 92 -32.37 -2.95 -40.61
CA ASN A 92 -33.55 -2.36 -39.99
C ASN A 92 -33.57 -2.54 -38.47
N THR A 93 -32.44 -2.94 -37.88
CA THR A 93 -32.36 -3.26 -36.46
C THR A 93 -31.53 -2.24 -35.70
N LYS A 94 -32.13 -1.63 -34.68
CA LYS A 94 -31.40 -0.79 -33.73
C LYS A 94 -30.78 -1.67 -32.65
N ILE A 95 -29.46 -1.78 -32.66
CA ILE A 95 -28.70 -2.50 -31.64
C ILE A 95 -28.15 -1.47 -30.65
N GLN A 96 -28.43 -1.67 -29.36
CA GLN A 96 -27.96 -0.79 -28.29
C GLN A 96 -27.28 -1.61 -27.19
N LEU A 97 -26.14 -1.13 -26.70
CA LEU A 97 -25.55 -1.63 -25.47
C LEU A 97 -26.01 -0.77 -24.31
N GLU A 98 -26.53 -1.43 -23.28
CA GLU A 98 -26.85 -0.83 -22.00
C GLU A 98 -25.76 -1.20 -21.01
N ILE A 99 -25.10 -0.17 -20.46
CA ILE A 99 -24.06 -0.33 -19.45
C ILE A 99 -24.57 0.25 -18.14
N VAL A 100 -24.55 -0.56 -17.09
CA VAL A 100 -25.05 -0.22 -15.75
C VAL A 100 -24.02 -0.58 -14.69
N LYS A 101 -23.67 0.41 -13.86
CA LYS A 101 -22.97 0.22 -12.59
C LYS A 101 -23.47 1.28 -11.61
N ASN A 102 -23.63 0.93 -10.34
CA ASN A 102 -24.33 1.79 -9.35
C ASN A 102 -23.66 3.16 -9.15
N SER A 103 -22.32 3.21 -9.19
CA SER A 103 -21.52 4.44 -9.08
C SER A 103 -21.48 5.29 -10.36
N TYR A 104 -22.20 4.88 -11.42
CA TYR A 104 -22.16 5.51 -12.73
C TYR A 104 -23.56 5.80 -13.28
N LYS A 105 -23.65 6.76 -14.20
CA LYS A 105 -24.87 7.00 -14.95
C LYS A 105 -25.08 5.85 -15.94
N LYS A 106 -26.32 5.37 -15.99
CA LYS A 106 -26.76 4.42 -17.00
C LYS A 106 -26.44 4.97 -18.39
N THR A 107 -25.66 4.22 -19.16
CA THR A 107 -25.20 4.65 -20.49
C THR A 107 -25.76 3.72 -21.55
N LEU A 108 -26.38 4.30 -22.57
CA LEU A 108 -26.89 3.59 -23.75
C LEU A 108 -26.03 3.95 -24.95
N VAL A 109 -25.43 2.95 -25.59
CA VAL A 109 -24.58 3.14 -26.77
C VAL A 109 -25.27 2.51 -27.97
N ASP A 110 -25.64 3.36 -28.93
CA ASP A 110 -26.15 2.92 -30.23
C ASP A 110 -24.98 2.36 -31.07
N LEU A 111 -25.14 1.14 -31.57
CA LEU A 111 -24.17 0.50 -32.46
C LEU A 111 -24.66 0.59 -33.90
N LYS A 112 -23.86 1.19 -34.76
CA LYS A 112 -24.18 1.30 -36.18
C LYS A 112 -23.57 0.17 -36.98
N LYS A 113 -24.26 -0.25 -38.04
CA LYS A 113 -23.79 -1.31 -38.96
C LYS A 113 -22.41 -0.99 -39.53
N GLU A 114 -22.15 0.27 -39.86
CA GLU A 114 -20.89 0.71 -40.48
C GLU A 114 -19.67 0.52 -39.57
N GLU A 115 -19.87 0.33 -38.26
CA GLU A 115 -18.79 0.11 -37.30
C GLU A 115 -18.32 -1.35 -37.26
N PHE A 116 -19.11 -2.29 -37.80
CA PHE A 116 -18.78 -3.71 -37.77
C PHE A 116 -17.89 -4.10 -38.96
N ALA A 117 -16.78 -4.77 -38.64
CA ALA A 117 -16.02 -5.53 -39.63
C ALA A 117 -16.76 -6.84 -39.93
N VAL A 118 -17.01 -7.12 -41.20
CA VAL A 118 -17.83 -8.26 -41.63
C VAL A 118 -16.98 -9.32 -42.32
N LYS A 119 -17.13 -10.57 -41.90
CA LYS A 119 -16.59 -11.74 -42.58
C LYS A 119 -17.68 -12.80 -42.69
N GLU A 120 -18.22 -12.99 -43.89
CA GLU A 120 -19.35 -13.90 -44.13
C GLU A 120 -20.57 -13.53 -43.27
N ASN A 121 -21.01 -14.41 -42.36
CA ASN A 121 -22.10 -14.16 -41.41
C ASN A 121 -21.60 -13.65 -40.03
N GLN A 122 -20.31 -13.31 -39.89
CA GLN A 122 -19.71 -12.89 -38.61
C GLN A 122 -19.41 -11.39 -38.62
N PHE A 123 -19.87 -10.70 -37.58
CA PHE A 123 -19.76 -9.27 -37.38
C PHE A 123 -18.89 -8.99 -36.17
N TYR A 124 -17.81 -8.21 -36.34
CA TYR A 124 -16.86 -7.90 -35.28
C TYR A 124 -16.81 -6.40 -35.01
N LEU A 125 -16.94 -6.02 -33.74
CA LEU A 125 -16.76 -4.65 -33.27
C LEU A 125 -15.82 -4.62 -32.08
N LYS A 126 -14.82 -3.73 -32.16
CA LYS A 126 -13.99 -3.38 -31.00
C LYS A 126 -14.23 -1.91 -30.66
N LYS A 127 -14.80 -1.62 -29.48
CA LYS A 127 -15.15 -0.25 -29.09
C LYS A 127 -14.99 -0.06 -27.59
N ASP A 128 -14.14 0.89 -27.23
CA ASP A 128 -14.01 1.34 -25.84
C ASP A 128 -15.09 2.40 -25.55
N ILE A 129 -15.71 2.29 -24.39
CA ILE A 129 -16.88 3.09 -24.00
C ILE A 129 -16.57 3.79 -22.69
N MET A 130 -16.67 5.13 -22.69
CA MET A 130 -16.55 5.92 -21.47
C MET A 130 -17.93 6.10 -20.83
N ILE A 131 -17.99 5.95 -19.51
CA ILE A 131 -19.20 6.16 -18.71
C ILE A 131 -18.97 7.24 -17.65
N GLU A 132 -20.01 8.03 -17.37
CA GLU A 132 -19.92 9.14 -16.42
C GLU A 132 -20.27 8.69 -14.99
N ARG A 133 -19.54 9.23 -13.99
CA ARG A 133 -19.82 8.97 -12.57
C ARG A 133 -21.16 9.56 -12.13
N LYS A 134 -21.82 8.90 -11.18
CA LYS A 134 -23.02 9.38 -10.46
C LYS A 134 -22.72 9.42 -8.96
N PHE A 135 -22.93 10.57 -8.34
CA PHE A 135 -22.81 10.74 -6.88
C PHE A 135 -24.15 10.39 -6.19
N GLY A 136 -24.39 9.10 -6.00
CA GLY A 136 -25.58 8.56 -5.34
C GLY A 136 -25.44 8.39 -3.82
N SER A 137 -26.39 7.68 -3.21
CA SER A 137 -26.40 7.39 -1.77
C SER A 137 -25.16 6.62 -1.32
N ALA A 138 -24.73 5.59 -2.08
CA ALA A 138 -23.51 4.82 -1.80
C ALA A 138 -22.27 5.71 -1.63
N PHE A 139 -22.11 6.75 -2.46
CA PHE A 139 -20.99 7.69 -2.37
C PHE A 139 -20.93 8.40 -1.01
N TRP A 140 -22.06 8.99 -0.58
CA TRP A 140 -22.12 9.74 0.67
C TRP A 140 -22.00 8.84 1.89
N ILE A 141 -22.61 7.64 1.84
CA ILE A 141 -22.53 6.66 2.92
C ILE A 141 -21.09 6.16 3.08
N ALA A 142 -20.43 5.76 1.99
CA ALA A 142 -19.05 5.31 2.04
C ALA A 142 -18.11 6.42 2.54
N THR A 143 -18.32 7.65 2.06
CA THR A 143 -17.57 8.82 2.54
C THR A 143 -17.77 9.04 4.03
N LEU A 144 -19.00 8.98 4.53
CA LEU A 144 -19.31 9.17 5.95
C LEU A 144 -18.69 8.06 6.82
N VAL A 145 -18.85 6.80 6.43
CA VAL A 145 -18.25 5.65 7.15
C VAL A 145 -16.74 5.79 7.20
N PHE A 146 -16.12 6.18 6.09
CA PHE A 146 -14.68 6.42 6.04
C PHE A 146 -14.26 7.57 6.96
N LEU A 147 -14.92 8.74 6.90
CA LEU A 147 -14.60 9.89 7.75
C LEU A 147 -14.73 9.56 9.25
N ILE A 148 -15.77 8.81 9.63
CA ILE A 148 -15.95 8.35 11.02
C ILE A 148 -14.80 7.40 11.41
N THR A 149 -14.51 6.41 10.57
CA THR A 149 -13.43 5.45 10.82
C THR A 149 -12.08 6.15 10.94
N TYR A 150 -11.82 7.10 10.05
CA TYR A 150 -10.61 7.90 10.01
C TYR A 150 -10.48 8.79 11.25
N ALA A 151 -11.57 9.40 11.72
CA ALA A 151 -11.59 10.16 12.96
C ALA A 151 -11.32 9.28 14.19
N LEU A 152 -11.90 8.07 14.25
CA LEU A 152 -11.65 7.11 15.33
C LEU A 152 -10.18 6.71 15.41
N ILE A 153 -9.52 6.51 14.25
CA ILE A 153 -8.09 6.20 14.16
C ILE A 153 -7.24 7.42 14.56
N SER A 154 -7.50 8.57 13.96
CA SER A 154 -6.65 9.77 14.10
C SER A 154 -6.65 10.33 15.52
N PHE A 155 -7.80 10.26 16.20
CA PHE A 155 -7.92 10.69 17.60
C PHE A 155 -7.65 9.56 18.60
N GLU A 156 -7.18 8.40 18.13
CA GLU A 156 -6.90 7.20 18.94
C GLU A 156 -8.07 6.80 19.87
N LEU A 157 -9.31 7.11 19.48
CA LEU A 157 -10.52 6.78 20.27
C LEU A 157 -10.79 5.27 20.29
N LEU A 158 -10.26 4.57 19.28
CA LEU A 158 -10.34 3.13 19.16
C LEU A 158 -9.03 2.61 18.56
N HIS A 159 -8.63 1.39 18.92
CA HIS A 159 -7.47 0.74 18.32
C HIS A 159 -7.62 0.69 16.79
N ARG A 160 -6.62 1.16 16.06
CA ARG A 160 -6.69 1.37 14.60
C ARG A 160 -7.22 0.17 13.81
N THR A 161 -6.79 -1.03 14.16
CA THR A 161 -7.25 -2.30 13.56
C THR A 161 -8.75 -2.51 13.72
N VAL A 162 -9.28 -2.24 14.92
CA VAL A 162 -10.70 -2.44 15.23
C VAL A 162 -11.54 -1.39 14.51
N ALA A 163 -11.09 -0.13 14.47
CA ALA A 163 -11.75 0.92 13.72
C ALA A 163 -11.83 0.57 12.22
N ALA A 164 -10.71 0.20 11.60
CA ALA A 164 -10.68 -0.21 10.19
C ALA A 164 -11.57 -1.42 9.91
N MET A 165 -11.54 -2.44 10.79
CA MET A 165 -12.39 -3.62 10.69
C MET A 165 -13.88 -3.28 10.74
N ILE A 166 -14.30 -2.46 11.71
CA ILE A 166 -15.69 -2.01 11.83
C ILE A 166 -16.10 -1.21 10.59
N GLY A 167 -15.25 -0.31 10.11
CA GLY A 167 -15.51 0.46 8.90
C GLY A 167 -15.71 -0.42 7.67
N ALA A 168 -14.77 -1.33 7.39
CA ALA A 168 -14.85 -2.26 6.27
C ALA A 168 -16.08 -3.19 6.37
N ALA A 169 -16.31 -3.77 7.56
CA ALA A 169 -17.47 -4.62 7.80
C ALA A 169 -18.79 -3.84 7.64
N THR A 170 -18.84 -2.57 8.06
CA THR A 170 -20.02 -1.72 7.88
C THR A 170 -20.31 -1.50 6.40
N MET A 171 -19.30 -1.18 5.58
CA MET A 171 -19.49 -1.00 4.13
C MET A 171 -20.01 -2.28 3.45
N LEU A 172 -19.49 -3.44 3.83
CA LEU A 172 -19.95 -4.73 3.30
C LEU A 172 -21.37 -5.08 3.78
N ILE A 173 -21.67 -4.90 5.06
CA ILE A 173 -23.02 -5.15 5.59
C ILE A 173 -24.03 -4.26 4.88
N LEU A 174 -23.74 -2.97 4.72
CA LEU A 174 -24.65 -2.05 4.01
C LEU A 174 -24.84 -2.46 2.55
N THR A 175 -23.78 -2.92 1.88
CA THR A 175 -23.83 -3.42 0.51
C THR A 175 -24.72 -4.66 0.37
N TYR A 176 -24.54 -5.67 1.22
CA TYR A 176 -25.26 -6.95 1.10
C TYR A 176 -26.65 -6.97 1.75
N THR A 177 -26.95 -6.01 2.63
CA THR A 177 -28.29 -5.85 3.22
C THR A 177 -29.10 -4.82 2.41
N PHE A 178 -28.89 -3.54 2.65
CA PHE A 178 -29.62 -2.46 1.99
C PHE A 178 -29.33 -2.36 0.49
N GLY A 179 -28.08 -2.60 0.07
CA GLY A 179 -27.71 -2.60 -1.34
C GLY A 179 -28.38 -3.70 -2.18
N ASN A 180 -28.80 -4.81 -1.56
CA ASN A 180 -29.56 -5.86 -2.24
C ASN A 180 -31.04 -5.48 -2.43
N PHE A 181 -31.60 -4.70 -1.49
CA PHE A 181 -32.97 -4.17 -1.63
C PHE A 181 -33.03 -2.97 -2.56
N ASN A 182 -32.03 -2.09 -2.48
CA ASN A 182 -31.91 -0.91 -3.33
C ASN A 182 -30.45 -0.78 -3.81
N PRO A 183 -30.21 -1.02 -5.12
CA PRO A 183 -28.87 -0.93 -5.72
C PRO A 183 -28.14 0.40 -5.47
N GLU A 184 -28.85 1.49 -5.17
CA GLU A 184 -28.23 2.78 -4.85
C GLU A 184 -27.41 2.78 -3.54
N PHE A 185 -27.58 1.78 -2.68
CA PHE A 185 -26.82 1.58 -1.44
C PHE A 185 -25.67 0.58 -1.57
N HIS A 186 -25.50 -0.03 -2.75
CA HIS A 186 -24.39 -0.94 -3.00
C HIS A 186 -23.08 -0.14 -3.14
N ILE A 187 -22.13 -0.36 -2.21
CA ILE A 187 -20.87 0.39 -2.14
C ILE A 187 -19.77 -0.38 -2.88
N ILE A 188 -19.52 -1.63 -2.47
CA ILE A 188 -18.45 -2.48 -2.99
C ILE A 188 -18.81 -3.96 -2.82
N SER A 189 -18.56 -4.80 -3.82
CA SER A 189 -18.71 -6.26 -3.72
C SER A 189 -17.64 -6.87 -2.80
N PHE A 190 -17.89 -8.06 -2.27
CA PHE A 190 -16.91 -8.78 -1.47
C PHE A 190 -15.67 -9.13 -2.31
N GLU A 191 -15.89 -9.60 -3.54
CA GLU A 191 -14.85 -9.94 -4.50
C GLU A 191 -13.95 -8.74 -4.76
N ARG A 192 -14.53 -7.57 -5.05
CA ARG A 192 -13.77 -6.34 -5.27
C ARG A 192 -13.07 -5.85 -4.00
N ALA A 193 -13.69 -6.01 -2.83
CA ALA A 193 -13.04 -5.67 -1.57
C ALA A 193 -11.79 -6.55 -1.32
N ILE A 194 -11.85 -7.84 -1.66
CA ILE A 194 -10.68 -8.73 -1.59
C ILE A 194 -9.63 -8.36 -2.64
N GLU A 195 -10.03 -8.04 -3.88
CA GLU A 195 -9.12 -7.57 -4.93
C GLU A 195 -8.42 -6.25 -4.59
N ALA A 196 -9.03 -5.41 -3.75
CA ALA A 196 -8.43 -4.16 -3.30
C ALA A 196 -7.26 -4.38 -2.32
N ILE A 197 -7.14 -5.57 -1.72
CA ILE A 197 -6.07 -5.89 -0.77
C ILE A 197 -4.76 -6.12 -1.54
N ASP A 198 -3.76 -5.29 -1.24
CA ASP A 198 -2.42 -5.49 -1.79
C ASP A 198 -1.68 -6.61 -1.03
N MET A 199 -1.75 -7.82 -1.57
CA MET A 199 -1.10 -8.99 -0.98
C MET A 199 0.44 -8.91 -0.99
N ASN A 200 1.04 -8.12 -1.88
CA ASN A 200 2.49 -7.90 -1.88
C ASN A 200 2.90 -7.14 -0.61
N VAL A 201 2.16 -6.10 -0.24
CA VAL A 201 2.37 -5.35 1.01
C VAL A 201 2.20 -6.28 2.21
N ILE A 202 1.11 -7.06 2.28
CA ILE A 202 0.82 -7.96 3.41
C ILE A 202 1.91 -9.02 3.58
N PHE A 203 2.30 -9.70 2.50
CA PHE A 203 3.31 -10.75 2.56
C PHE A 203 4.72 -10.22 2.78
N LEU A 204 5.05 -9.04 2.25
CA LEU A 204 6.33 -8.39 2.56
C LEU A 204 6.44 -8.08 4.06
N LEU A 205 5.41 -7.45 4.64
CA LEU A 205 5.37 -7.14 6.07
C LEU A 205 5.47 -8.40 6.92
N LEU A 206 4.68 -9.44 6.61
CA LEU A 206 4.73 -10.71 7.31
C LEU A 206 6.13 -11.35 7.25
N GLY A 207 6.75 -11.39 6.06
CA GLY A 207 8.08 -11.94 5.88
C GLY A 207 9.13 -11.19 6.71
N MET A 208 9.10 -9.86 6.67
CA MET A 208 10.02 -9.03 7.45
C MET A 208 9.78 -9.17 8.96
N MET A 209 8.53 -9.14 9.43
CA MET A 209 8.19 -9.34 10.84
C MET A 209 8.71 -10.68 11.37
N ILE A 210 8.59 -11.76 10.59
CA ILE A 210 9.15 -13.08 10.98
C ILE A 210 10.67 -13.02 11.09
N ILE A 211 11.36 -12.47 10.08
CA ILE A 211 12.83 -12.39 10.07
C ILE A 211 13.33 -11.57 11.27
N VAL A 212 12.74 -10.40 11.50
CA VAL A 212 13.14 -9.50 12.60
C VAL A 212 12.76 -10.07 13.95
N GLY A 213 11.57 -10.66 14.07
CA GLY A 213 11.10 -11.35 15.26
C GLY A 213 12.07 -12.45 15.71
N ILE A 214 12.61 -13.22 14.77
CA ILE A 214 13.62 -14.24 15.11
C ILE A 214 14.97 -13.59 15.47
N LEU A 215 15.42 -12.60 14.70
CA LEU A 215 16.69 -11.91 14.98
C LEU A 215 16.71 -11.24 16.35
N LYS A 216 15.57 -10.74 16.83
CA LYS A 216 15.41 -10.16 18.17
C LYS A 216 15.81 -11.13 19.29
N HIS A 217 15.53 -12.43 19.17
CA HIS A 217 15.93 -13.45 20.16
C HIS A 217 17.45 -13.61 20.27
N THR A 218 18.22 -13.20 19.26
CA THR A 218 19.69 -13.24 19.30
C THR A 218 20.31 -12.19 20.22
N GLY A 219 19.56 -11.15 20.60
CA GLY A 219 20.06 -10.00 21.36
C GLY A 219 20.86 -8.99 20.52
N VAL A 220 20.82 -9.09 19.18
CA VAL A 220 21.61 -8.21 18.28
C VAL A 220 21.27 -6.73 18.46
N PHE A 221 20.00 -6.39 18.66
CA PHE A 221 19.56 -5.00 18.79
C PHE A 221 20.09 -4.34 20.06
N GLN A 222 19.98 -5.04 21.19
CA GLN A 222 20.54 -4.60 22.45
C GLN A 222 22.07 -4.51 22.40
N TRP A 223 22.71 -5.49 21.76
CA TRP A 223 24.15 -5.49 21.56
C TRP A 223 24.61 -4.27 20.73
N CYS A 224 23.87 -3.90 19.68
CA CYS A 224 24.17 -2.71 18.88
C CYS A 224 24.01 -1.40 19.68
N ALA A 225 23.03 -1.31 20.56
CA ALA A 225 22.86 -0.17 21.46
C ALA A 225 24.05 -0.05 22.44
N TYR A 226 24.47 -1.18 23.05
CA TYR A 226 25.72 -1.25 23.82
C TYR A 226 26.94 -0.80 23.00
N MET A 227 27.06 -1.26 21.75
CA MET A 227 28.16 -0.84 20.87
C MET A 227 28.17 0.66 20.59
N SER A 228 26.99 1.25 20.43
CA SER A 228 26.84 2.69 20.23
C SER A 228 27.39 3.47 21.43
N TYR A 229 27.09 3.02 22.65
CA TYR A 229 27.65 3.61 23.87
C TYR A 229 29.16 3.39 24.01
N LYS A 230 29.64 2.18 23.75
CA LYS A 230 31.08 1.86 23.83
C LYS A 230 31.91 2.73 22.89
N ILE A 231 31.44 2.95 21.67
CA ILE A 231 32.12 3.80 20.68
C ILE A 231 32.06 5.27 21.10
N ALA A 232 30.94 5.71 21.66
CA ALA A 232 30.76 7.08 22.16
C ALA A 232 31.65 7.41 23.38
N LYS A 233 32.10 6.40 24.15
CA LYS A 233 32.97 6.55 25.33
C LYS A 233 32.46 7.63 26.31
N GLY A 234 31.16 7.61 26.59
CA GLY A 234 30.51 8.57 27.50
C GLY A 234 30.25 9.97 26.93
N ASN A 235 30.67 10.28 25.69
CA ASN A 235 30.30 11.54 25.04
C ASN A 235 28.85 11.46 24.53
N VAL A 236 27.95 12.26 25.13
CA VAL A 236 26.52 12.26 24.83
C VAL A 236 26.22 12.67 23.37
N MET A 237 26.97 13.64 22.83
CA MET A 237 26.78 14.06 21.44
C MET A 237 27.21 12.96 20.47
N ALA A 238 28.35 12.32 20.73
CA ALA A 238 28.81 11.19 19.92
C ALA A 238 27.81 10.03 20.00
N LEU A 239 27.28 9.74 21.18
CA LEU A 239 26.22 8.75 21.39
C LEU A 239 24.98 9.10 20.56
N ALA A 240 24.48 10.32 20.65
CA ALA A 240 23.30 10.76 19.91
C ALA A 240 23.50 10.60 18.39
N ILE A 241 24.68 10.98 17.86
CA ILE A 241 25.01 10.81 16.44
C ILE A 241 25.04 9.33 16.06
N ILE A 242 25.81 8.50 16.78
CA ILE A 242 25.98 7.08 16.46
C ILE A 242 24.64 6.36 16.53
N SER A 243 23.84 6.63 17.57
CA SER A 243 22.51 6.06 17.73
C SER A 243 21.56 6.52 16.62
N CYS A 244 21.53 7.81 16.25
CA CYS A 244 20.69 8.27 15.14
C CYS A 244 21.06 7.57 13.82
N PHE A 245 22.34 7.48 13.47
CA PHE A 245 22.76 6.79 12.24
C PHE A 245 22.48 5.30 12.29
N PHE A 246 22.71 4.66 13.44
CA PHE A 246 22.41 3.24 13.62
C PHE A 246 20.91 2.97 13.47
N ILE A 247 20.06 3.79 14.10
CA ILE A 247 18.60 3.70 14.02
C ILE A 247 18.17 3.93 12.57
N ALA A 248 18.67 4.97 11.89
CA ALA A 248 18.29 5.26 10.52
C ALA A 248 18.67 4.13 9.55
N VAL A 249 19.88 3.57 9.67
CA VAL A 249 20.31 2.44 8.84
C VAL A 249 19.50 1.19 9.18
N SER A 250 19.19 0.95 10.45
CA SER A 250 18.35 -0.18 10.86
C SER A 250 16.94 -0.03 10.28
N SER A 251 16.31 1.13 10.43
CA SER A 251 15.02 1.48 9.83
C SER A 251 15.01 1.40 8.31
N ALA A 252 16.14 1.61 7.62
CA ALA A 252 16.18 1.47 6.17
C ALA A 252 15.96 0.02 5.70
N PHE A 253 16.11 -0.98 6.56
CA PHE A 253 15.94 -2.40 6.24
C PHE A 253 14.92 -3.13 7.12
N LEU A 254 14.46 -2.48 8.18
CA LEU A 254 13.58 -3.03 9.20
C LEU A 254 12.44 -2.05 9.42
N ASP A 255 11.31 -2.56 9.90
CA ASP A 255 10.19 -1.70 10.25
C ASP A 255 10.57 -0.68 11.36
N ASN A 256 10.10 0.56 11.20
CA ASN A 256 10.37 1.68 12.10
C ASN A 256 9.90 1.41 13.54
N VAL A 257 8.71 0.81 13.71
CA VAL A 257 8.15 0.51 15.03
C VAL A 257 8.99 -0.55 15.72
N THR A 258 9.35 -1.62 15.01
CA THR A 258 10.19 -2.69 15.56
C THR A 258 11.57 -2.18 15.96
N THR A 259 12.19 -1.32 15.14
CA THR A 259 13.49 -0.71 15.45
C THR A 259 13.43 0.07 16.76
N MET A 260 12.40 0.91 16.92
CA MET A 260 12.25 1.72 18.12
C MET A 260 11.82 0.92 19.36
N LEU A 261 10.98 -0.12 19.21
CA LEU A 261 10.60 -1.03 20.31
C LEU A 261 11.82 -1.65 20.99
N LEU A 262 12.82 -2.04 20.18
CA LEU A 262 14.00 -2.75 20.67
C LEU A 262 15.08 -1.81 21.19
N TYR A 263 15.20 -0.62 20.58
CA TYR A 263 16.27 0.31 20.88
C TYR A 263 15.92 1.31 22.00
N THR A 264 14.64 1.68 22.14
CA THR A 264 14.14 2.64 23.15
C THR A 264 14.48 2.25 24.59
N PRO A 265 14.21 1.01 25.06
CA PRO A 265 14.50 0.64 26.45
C PRO A 265 15.98 0.80 26.79
N VAL A 266 16.86 0.45 25.84
CA VAL A 266 18.31 0.54 26.04
C VAL A 266 18.79 1.99 26.04
N LEU A 267 18.24 2.84 25.17
CA LEU A 267 18.55 4.28 25.18
C LEU A 267 18.09 4.97 26.47
N ILE A 268 16.96 4.55 27.04
CA ILE A 268 16.50 5.04 28.34
C ILE A 268 17.50 4.68 29.43
N GLU A 269 17.93 3.42 29.49
CA GLU A 269 18.90 2.96 30.49
C GLU A 269 20.24 3.71 30.38
N ILE A 270 20.75 3.86 29.15
CA ILE A 270 21.98 4.62 28.90
C ILE A 270 21.81 6.10 29.30
N ALA A 271 20.69 6.72 28.97
CA ALA A 271 20.43 8.12 29.32
C ALA A 271 20.34 8.32 30.84
N ILE A 272 19.68 7.41 31.56
CA ILE A 272 19.60 7.43 33.03
C ILE A 272 21.00 7.32 33.64
N ALA A 273 21.82 6.40 33.14
CA ALA A 273 23.20 6.23 33.62
C ALA A 273 24.08 7.47 33.35
N LEU A 274 23.86 8.15 32.23
CA LEU A 274 24.53 9.42 31.90
C LEU A 274 23.95 10.64 32.64
N LYS A 275 22.90 10.46 33.44
CA LYS A 275 22.19 11.51 34.18
C LYS A 275 21.63 12.60 33.28
N ILE A 276 21.18 12.25 32.08
CA ILE A 276 20.51 13.13 31.13
C ILE A 276 19.05 12.72 30.96
N ASN A 277 18.22 13.65 30.50
CA ASN A 277 16.85 13.30 30.12
C ASN A 277 16.84 12.35 28.89
N PRO A 278 16.27 11.13 28.98
CA PRO A 278 16.18 10.18 27.87
C PRO A 278 15.56 10.75 26.60
N LEU A 279 14.64 11.71 26.75
CA LEU A 279 13.97 12.35 25.62
C LEU A 279 14.93 13.06 24.65
N SER A 280 16.08 13.50 25.14
CA SER A 280 17.15 14.12 24.34
C SER A 280 17.88 13.15 23.40
N LEU A 281 17.72 11.84 23.62
CA LEU A 281 18.19 10.78 22.72
C LEU A 281 17.03 10.14 21.95
N LEU A 282 15.89 9.94 22.62
CA LEU A 282 14.73 9.27 22.02
C LEU A 282 14.09 10.09 20.91
N ILE A 283 13.81 11.38 21.13
CA ILE A 283 13.12 12.19 20.11
C ILE A 283 13.97 12.29 18.83
N PRO A 284 15.28 12.59 18.89
CA PRO A 284 16.13 12.50 17.71
C PRO A 284 16.20 11.11 17.08
N GLY A 285 16.20 10.05 17.90
CA GLY A 285 16.16 8.67 17.43
C GLY A 285 14.90 8.37 16.61
N ILE A 286 13.72 8.85 17.05
CA ILE A 286 12.47 8.75 16.30
C ILE A 286 12.59 9.47 14.94
N MET A 287 13.10 10.71 14.94
CA MET A 287 13.30 11.47 13.69
C MET A 287 14.22 10.72 12.72
N ALA A 288 15.29 10.11 13.25
CA ALA A 288 16.24 9.32 12.49
C ALA A 288 15.62 8.01 11.97
N SER A 289 14.76 7.35 12.75
CA SER A 289 14.02 6.15 12.33
C SER A 289 13.12 6.47 11.14
N ASN A 290 12.26 7.49 11.25
CA ASN A 290 11.36 7.88 10.17
C ASN A 290 12.13 8.36 8.92
N ALA A 291 13.22 9.11 9.09
CA ALA A 291 14.08 9.52 7.97
C ALA A 291 14.77 8.33 7.30
N GLY A 292 15.33 7.41 8.09
CA GLY A 292 15.96 6.19 7.59
C GLY A 292 14.97 5.27 6.86
N GLY A 293 13.77 5.09 7.42
CA GLY A 293 12.71 4.31 6.80
C GLY A 293 12.23 4.90 5.47
N ALA A 294 12.22 6.23 5.37
CA ALA A 294 11.90 6.94 4.13
C ALA A 294 12.92 6.71 3.00
N ALA A 295 14.15 6.28 3.30
CA ALA A 295 15.22 6.16 2.30
C ALA A 295 15.05 4.97 1.35
N THR A 296 14.31 3.94 1.77
CA THR A 296 14.17 2.68 1.02
C THR A 296 12.71 2.29 0.87
N LEU A 297 12.45 1.36 -0.06
CA LEU A 297 11.11 0.83 -0.31
C LEU A 297 10.50 0.11 0.90
N ILE A 298 11.31 -0.40 1.84
CA ILE A 298 10.88 -1.39 2.84
C ILE A 298 10.87 -0.83 4.25
N GLY A 299 11.59 0.26 4.49
CA GLY A 299 11.78 0.78 5.84
C GLY A 299 10.52 1.34 6.50
N ASP A 300 9.55 1.81 5.71
CA ASP A 300 8.28 2.31 6.22
C ASP A 300 7.11 1.75 5.38
N PRO A 301 5.97 1.35 5.99
CA PRO A 301 4.85 0.83 5.23
C PRO A 301 4.28 1.76 4.14
N PRO A 302 4.21 3.10 4.31
CA PRO A 302 3.89 4.02 3.21
C PRO A 302 4.72 3.78 1.94
N ASN A 303 6.03 3.55 2.07
CA ASN A 303 6.90 3.33 0.92
C ASN A 303 6.60 1.98 0.25
N ILE A 304 6.35 0.94 1.05
CA ILE A 304 5.96 -0.38 0.54
C ILE A 304 4.69 -0.25 -0.30
N MET A 305 3.70 0.49 0.20
CA MET A 305 2.42 0.73 -0.49
C MET A 305 2.61 1.53 -1.78
N ILE A 306 3.40 2.61 -1.74
CA ILE A 306 3.70 3.43 -2.91
C ILE A 306 4.41 2.59 -3.97
N GLY A 307 5.44 1.83 -3.59
CA GLY A 307 6.20 1.06 -4.55
C GLY A 307 5.44 -0.10 -5.15
N SER A 308 4.61 -0.80 -4.37
CA SER A 308 3.73 -1.86 -4.88
C SER A 308 2.68 -1.29 -5.85
N TYR A 309 2.01 -0.18 -5.48
CA TYR A 309 0.98 0.45 -6.32
C TYR A 309 1.55 1.04 -7.62
N ALA A 310 2.71 1.70 -7.54
CA ALA A 310 3.35 2.37 -8.68
C ALA A 310 4.28 1.44 -9.50
N GLY A 311 4.53 0.21 -9.05
CA GLY A 311 5.48 -0.71 -9.68
C GLY A 311 6.93 -0.24 -9.59
N LEU A 312 7.29 0.47 -8.52
CA LEU A 312 8.63 1.02 -8.33
C LEU A 312 9.55 0.01 -7.66
N THR A 313 10.79 -0.02 -8.15
CA THR A 313 11.82 -0.93 -7.64
C THR A 313 12.53 -0.38 -6.41
N PHE A 314 13.09 -1.29 -5.60
CA PHE A 314 13.91 -0.94 -4.44
C PHE A 314 15.04 0.04 -4.79
N MET A 315 15.74 -0.18 -5.91
CA MET A 315 16.84 0.69 -6.34
C MET A 315 16.36 2.07 -6.81
N GLN A 316 15.16 2.18 -7.40
CA GLN A 316 14.59 3.49 -7.73
C GLN A 316 14.34 4.32 -6.47
N PHE A 317 13.80 3.70 -5.41
CA PHE A 317 13.66 4.36 -4.10
C PHE A 317 15.01 4.82 -3.55
N VAL A 318 16.01 3.92 -3.54
CA VAL A 318 17.35 4.24 -3.02
C VAL A 318 17.95 5.44 -3.77
N TYR A 319 17.91 5.44 -5.09
CA TYR A 319 18.49 6.52 -5.89
C TYR A 319 17.73 7.84 -5.76
N ALA A 320 16.40 7.81 -5.68
CA ALA A 320 15.59 9.01 -5.59
C ALA A 320 15.62 9.65 -4.19
N LEU A 321 15.54 8.84 -3.12
CA LEU A 321 15.27 9.32 -1.77
C LEU A 321 16.51 9.32 -0.86
N THR A 322 17.41 8.35 -0.98
CA THR A 322 18.58 8.26 -0.06
C THR A 322 19.45 9.53 -0.04
N PRO A 323 19.77 10.18 -1.19
CA PRO A 323 20.59 11.38 -1.17
C PRO A 323 19.99 12.53 -0.35
N VAL A 324 18.69 12.79 -0.50
CA VAL A 324 18.00 13.84 0.27
C VAL A 324 17.86 13.46 1.74
N ILE A 325 17.64 12.17 2.05
CA ILE A 325 17.60 11.68 3.43
C ILE A 325 18.95 11.85 4.12
N ILE A 326 20.09 11.63 3.44
CA ILE A 326 21.42 11.88 4.01
C ILE A 326 21.56 13.36 4.41
N ILE A 327 21.07 14.28 3.57
CA ILE A 327 21.06 15.72 3.88
C ILE A 327 20.19 15.99 5.11
N CYS A 328 18.98 15.44 5.17
CA CYS A 328 18.10 15.55 6.33
C CYS A 328 18.76 15.01 7.62
N MET A 329 19.45 13.88 7.54
CA MET A 329 20.19 13.30 8.68
C MET A 329 21.36 14.16 9.15
N ILE A 330 22.10 14.79 8.23
CA ILE A 330 23.14 15.76 8.58
C ILE A 330 22.52 16.96 9.31
N VAL A 331 21.40 17.47 8.78
CA VAL A 331 20.66 18.59 9.39
C VAL A 331 20.11 18.20 10.77
N LEU A 332 19.65 16.95 10.95
CA LEU A 332 19.24 16.43 12.26
C LEU A 332 20.38 16.49 13.26
N VAL A 333 21.60 16.06 12.88
CA VAL A 333 22.78 16.13 13.75
C VAL A 333 23.10 17.57 14.16
N VAL A 334 23.05 18.50 13.20
CA VAL A 334 23.30 19.92 13.49
C VAL A 334 22.20 20.48 14.40
N TYR A 335 20.93 20.17 14.12
CA TYR A 335 19.78 20.62 14.89
C TYR A 335 19.82 20.08 16.34
N ASN A 336 20.13 18.80 16.51
CA ASN A 336 20.37 18.15 17.81
C ASN A 336 21.43 18.88 18.61
N LYS A 337 22.57 19.17 17.97
CA LYS A 337 23.70 19.83 18.61
C LYS A 337 23.30 21.16 19.25
N PHE A 338 22.46 21.95 18.58
CA PHE A 338 22.03 23.25 19.08
C PHE A 338 20.86 23.17 20.05
N PHE A 339 19.85 22.34 19.75
CA PHE A 339 18.63 22.27 20.57
C PHE A 339 18.90 21.58 21.92
N TYR A 340 19.65 20.48 21.93
CA TYR A 340 19.96 19.70 23.13
C TYR A 340 21.35 20.00 23.72
N ALA A 341 22.05 21.04 23.26
CA ALA A 341 23.39 21.43 23.73
C ALA A 341 23.52 21.38 25.26
N LYS A 342 22.61 22.10 25.95
CA LYS A 342 22.60 22.21 27.42
C LYS A 342 22.33 20.88 28.12
N GLU A 343 21.58 19.97 27.48
CA GLU A 343 21.28 18.66 28.05
C GLU A 343 22.47 17.71 27.84
N TYR A 344 23.10 17.76 26.67
CA TYR A 344 24.28 16.96 26.36
C TYR A 344 25.49 17.37 27.22
N GLU A 345 25.60 18.65 27.59
CA GLU A 345 26.61 19.15 28.54
C GLU A 345 26.41 18.65 29.98
N LYS A 346 25.18 18.26 30.37
CA LYS A 346 24.93 17.69 31.70
C LYS A 346 25.46 16.27 31.85
N GLY A 347 25.74 15.59 30.73
CA GLY A 347 26.23 14.22 30.71
C GLY A 347 27.43 14.06 31.62
N LYS A 348 27.22 13.44 32.78
CA LYS A 348 28.28 13.16 33.75
C LYS A 348 28.63 11.70 33.63
N VAL A 349 29.92 11.46 33.58
CA VAL A 349 30.45 10.14 33.34
C VAL A 349 31.34 9.80 34.52
N GLU A 350 30.73 9.20 35.55
CA GLU A 350 31.44 8.89 36.80
C GLU A 350 32.42 7.73 36.61
N ASP A 351 32.02 6.69 35.85
CA ASP A 351 32.89 5.57 35.48
C ASP A 351 32.44 4.94 34.14
N ILE A 352 33.11 5.36 33.05
CA ILE A 352 32.84 4.84 31.69
C ILE A 352 33.02 3.34 31.63
N ASP A 353 34.16 2.86 32.15
CA ASP A 353 34.63 1.51 31.91
C ASP A 353 33.79 0.51 32.71
N SER A 354 33.41 0.86 33.95
CA SER A 354 32.48 0.06 34.74
C SER A 354 31.11 -0.06 34.07
N PHE A 355 30.55 1.05 33.58
CA PHE A 355 29.24 1.01 32.90
C PHE A 355 29.30 0.28 31.54
N ILE A 356 30.39 0.44 30.77
CA ILE A 356 30.63 -0.36 29.56
C ILE A 356 30.67 -1.86 29.89
N ASN A 357 31.33 -2.25 30.99
CA ASN A 357 31.39 -3.65 31.40
C ASN A 357 30.04 -4.19 31.85
N TYR A 358 29.25 -3.39 32.57
CA TYR A 358 27.87 -3.72 32.92
C TYR A 358 27.00 -3.96 31.66
N LEU A 359 26.98 -2.99 30.74
CA LEU A 359 26.22 -3.10 29.48
C LEU A 359 26.68 -4.28 28.64
N LYS A 360 27.97 -4.59 28.63
CA LYS A 360 28.52 -5.75 27.90
C LYS A 360 27.97 -7.09 28.42
N GLU A 361 27.78 -7.22 29.73
CA GLU A 361 27.26 -8.44 30.35
C GLU A 361 25.74 -8.58 30.17
N GLU A 362 25.00 -7.47 30.32
CA GLU A 362 23.55 -7.42 30.16
C GLU A 362 23.14 -7.61 28.68
N TYR A 363 23.80 -6.90 27.77
CA TYR A 363 23.45 -6.81 26.35
C TYR A 363 24.36 -7.66 25.45
N LYS A 364 24.63 -8.89 25.90
CA LYS A 364 25.38 -9.87 25.11
C LYS A 364 24.53 -10.55 24.05
N ILE A 365 25.17 -10.92 22.95
CA ILE A 365 24.57 -11.79 21.93
C ILE A 365 24.28 -13.15 22.58
N LYS A 366 22.99 -13.49 22.68
CA LYS A 366 22.48 -14.71 23.33
C LYS A 366 22.74 -15.94 22.46
N ASP A 367 22.56 -15.81 21.14
CA ASP A 367 22.78 -16.91 20.20
C ASP A 367 23.54 -16.44 18.93
N ARG A 368 24.83 -16.76 18.89
CA ARG A 368 25.72 -16.39 17.78
C ARG A 368 25.45 -17.19 16.50
N ASN A 369 24.96 -18.42 16.61
CA ASN A 369 24.74 -19.28 15.44
C ASN A 369 23.45 -18.86 14.74
N LEU A 370 22.39 -18.59 15.51
CA LEU A 370 21.15 -18.03 14.98
C LEU A 370 21.40 -16.65 14.34
N LEU A 371 22.21 -15.81 14.98
CA LEU A 371 22.59 -14.52 14.41
C LEU A 371 23.34 -14.67 13.08
N LYS A 372 24.34 -15.54 12.99
CA LYS A 372 25.09 -15.78 11.73
C LYS A 372 24.17 -16.26 10.61
N TYR A 373 23.33 -17.25 10.88
CA TYR A 373 22.36 -17.74 9.90
C TYR A 373 21.35 -16.66 9.51
N GLY A 374 20.85 -15.90 10.49
CA GLY A 374 19.89 -14.84 10.24
C GLY A 374 20.47 -13.69 9.42
N LEU A 375 21.70 -13.24 9.71
CA LEU A 375 22.41 -12.25 8.90
C LEU A 375 22.72 -12.77 7.50
N PHE A 376 23.06 -14.04 7.35
CA PHE A 376 23.27 -14.65 6.04
C PHE A 376 21.98 -14.66 5.20
N VAL A 377 20.85 -15.08 5.79
CA VAL A 377 19.54 -15.03 5.12
C VAL A 377 19.14 -13.59 4.81
N MET A 378 19.33 -12.65 5.73
CA MET A 378 19.04 -11.23 5.50
C MET A 378 19.88 -10.66 4.36
N ALA A 379 21.15 -11.05 4.24
CA ALA A 379 21.99 -10.65 3.10
C ALA A 379 21.45 -11.19 1.77
N ILE A 380 20.96 -12.44 1.73
CA ILE A 380 20.30 -13.00 0.54
C ILE A 380 19.02 -12.21 0.20
N VAL A 381 18.18 -11.93 1.19
CA VAL A 381 16.94 -11.17 1.00
C VAL A 381 17.23 -9.77 0.46
N ILE A 382 18.21 -9.06 1.04
CA ILE A 382 18.64 -7.74 0.57
C ILE A 382 19.21 -7.82 -0.86
N ALA A 383 20.00 -8.85 -1.18
CA ALA A 383 20.50 -9.04 -2.54
C ALA A 383 19.37 -9.23 -3.56
N PHE A 384 18.33 -9.97 -3.19
CA PHE A 384 17.13 -10.10 -4.02
C PHE A 384 16.34 -8.79 -4.10
N PHE A 385 16.21 -8.02 -3.03
CA PHE A 385 15.61 -6.67 -3.12
C PHE A 385 16.38 -5.77 -4.07
N VAL A 386 17.71 -5.73 -4.00
CA VAL A 386 18.51 -4.93 -4.93
C VAL A 386 18.32 -5.37 -6.38
N THR A 387 18.08 -6.66 -6.62
CA THR A 387 17.98 -7.23 -7.97
C THR A 387 16.55 -7.50 -8.45
N HIS A 388 15.51 -7.32 -7.63
CA HIS A 388 14.13 -7.77 -7.93
C HIS A 388 13.59 -7.20 -9.25
N GLY A 389 13.95 -5.96 -9.59
CA GLY A 389 13.57 -5.31 -10.83
C GLY A 389 14.13 -5.99 -12.09
N ILE A 390 15.26 -6.69 -11.98
CA ILE A 390 15.86 -7.49 -13.06
C ILE A 390 15.07 -8.79 -13.26
N TRP A 391 14.55 -9.37 -12.17
CA TRP A 391 13.83 -10.64 -12.19
C TRP A 391 12.34 -10.50 -12.51
N HIS A 392 11.82 -9.27 -12.62
CA HIS A 392 10.38 -8.99 -12.68
C HIS A 392 9.61 -9.69 -11.54
N MET A 393 10.21 -9.63 -10.35
CA MET A 393 9.73 -10.32 -9.15
C MET A 393 9.26 -9.31 -8.12
N GLU A 394 8.16 -9.63 -7.45
CA GLU A 394 7.65 -8.86 -6.32
C GLU A 394 8.55 -8.97 -5.09
N VAL A 395 8.66 -7.88 -4.33
CA VAL A 395 9.51 -7.83 -3.13
C VAL A 395 9.02 -8.72 -2.00
N SER A 396 7.74 -9.06 -1.93
CA SER A 396 7.24 -10.04 -0.97
C SER A 396 7.83 -11.44 -1.14
N ILE A 397 8.21 -11.85 -2.35
CA ILE A 397 8.67 -13.20 -2.64
C ILE A 397 10.01 -13.50 -1.94
N PRO A 398 11.07 -12.68 -2.08
CA PRO A 398 12.30 -12.83 -1.31
C PRO A 398 12.08 -12.77 0.21
N ALA A 399 11.20 -11.89 0.68
CA ALA A 399 10.93 -11.74 2.10
C ALA A 399 10.31 -13.01 2.69
N LEU A 400 9.29 -13.57 2.03
CA LEU A 400 8.68 -14.84 2.42
C LEU A 400 9.65 -16.02 2.32
N PHE A 401 10.47 -16.06 1.27
CA PHE A 401 11.47 -17.10 1.11
C PHE A 401 12.51 -17.07 2.25
N GLY A 402 13.05 -15.89 2.56
CA GLY A 402 13.97 -15.68 3.67
C GLY A 402 13.33 -16.01 5.01
N ALA A 403 12.10 -15.54 5.24
CA ALA A 403 11.32 -15.87 6.43
C ALA A 403 11.16 -17.38 6.58
N GLY A 404 10.76 -18.09 5.52
CA GLY A 404 10.61 -19.54 5.51
C GLY A 404 11.89 -20.29 5.85
N LEU A 405 13.03 -19.89 5.30
CA LEU A 405 14.33 -20.49 5.62
C LEU A 405 14.71 -20.30 7.09
N LEU A 406 14.58 -19.06 7.59
CA LEU A 406 15.00 -18.66 8.92
C LEU A 406 14.07 -19.27 9.99
N PHE A 407 12.77 -19.31 9.70
CA PHE A 407 11.74 -19.95 10.50
C PHE A 407 11.97 -21.46 10.60
N THR A 408 12.22 -22.13 9.46
CA THR A 408 12.53 -23.57 9.43
C THR A 408 13.77 -23.88 10.26
N TYR A 409 14.85 -23.13 10.09
CA TYR A 409 16.07 -23.30 10.88
C TYR A 409 15.80 -23.15 12.38
N SER A 410 15.03 -22.14 12.77
CA SER A 410 14.74 -21.81 14.17
C SER A 410 13.91 -22.90 14.87
N ILE A 411 12.95 -23.49 14.15
CA ILE A 411 12.14 -24.60 14.64
C ILE A 411 12.96 -25.87 14.76
N LEU A 412 13.72 -26.24 13.72
CA LEU A 412 14.52 -27.47 13.70
C LEU A 412 15.61 -27.46 14.77
N THR A 413 16.18 -26.29 15.05
CA THR A 413 17.19 -26.12 16.09
C THR A 413 16.59 -25.89 17.49
N LYS A 414 15.25 -25.81 17.61
CA LYS A 414 14.51 -25.50 18.85
C LYS A 414 15.00 -24.23 19.54
N LYS A 415 15.54 -23.29 18.77
CA LYS A 415 16.10 -22.03 19.29
C LYS A 415 15.04 -20.98 19.55
N VAL A 416 13.92 -21.08 18.84
CA VAL A 416 12.75 -20.23 19.01
C VAL A 416 11.52 -21.13 19.08
N ASN A 417 10.63 -20.85 20.02
CA ASN A 417 9.35 -21.54 20.10
C ASN A 417 8.42 -21.01 19.00
N LEU A 418 7.86 -21.92 18.21
CA LEU A 418 6.94 -21.62 17.11
C LEU A 418 5.76 -20.75 17.57
N LEU A 419 5.09 -21.16 18.64
CA LEU A 419 3.93 -20.46 19.18
C LEU A 419 4.32 -19.08 19.68
N GLU A 420 5.46 -18.98 20.37
CA GLU A 420 5.93 -17.69 20.86
C GLU A 420 6.23 -16.70 19.72
N LEU A 421 6.88 -17.15 18.65
CA LEU A 421 7.15 -16.27 17.50
C LEU A 421 5.84 -15.82 16.85
N ILE A 422 4.93 -16.77 16.57
CA ILE A 422 3.66 -16.48 15.92
C ILE A 422 2.80 -15.55 16.79
N GLU A 423 2.75 -15.76 18.10
CA GLU A 423 1.87 -15.02 19.00
C GLU A 423 2.44 -13.66 19.41
N LYS A 424 3.75 -13.54 19.63
CA LYS A 424 4.36 -12.36 20.25
C LYS A 424 5.20 -11.49 19.34
N ASP A 425 5.81 -12.07 18.31
CA ASP A 425 6.77 -11.34 17.47
C ASP A 425 6.17 -10.92 16.12
N ILE A 426 5.08 -11.56 15.67
CA ILE A 426 4.32 -11.11 14.50
C ILE A 426 3.26 -10.10 14.92
N GLU A 427 3.26 -8.93 14.30
CA GLU A 427 2.26 -7.88 14.55
C GLU A 427 0.96 -8.12 13.76
N TRP A 428 0.17 -9.11 14.19
CA TRP A 428 -1.12 -9.43 13.55
C TRP A 428 -2.07 -8.24 13.47
N THR A 429 -2.05 -7.36 14.48
CA THR A 429 -2.85 -6.14 14.51
C THR A 429 -2.51 -5.22 13.34
N THR A 430 -1.23 -5.10 13.00
CA THR A 430 -0.74 -4.31 11.86
C THR A 430 -1.18 -4.95 10.55
N LEU A 431 -0.98 -6.27 10.36
CA LEU A 431 -1.42 -6.97 9.13
C LEU A 431 -2.94 -6.87 8.88
N LEU A 432 -3.75 -7.12 9.91
CA LEU A 432 -5.21 -6.99 9.83
C LEU A 432 -5.63 -5.54 9.54
N PHE A 433 -4.93 -4.56 10.10
CA PHE A 433 -5.19 -3.16 9.83
C PHE A 433 -5.01 -2.83 8.35
N PHE A 434 -3.93 -3.27 7.71
CA PHE A 434 -3.71 -3.07 6.27
C PHE A 434 -4.80 -3.72 5.43
N ILE A 435 -5.18 -4.96 5.75
CA ILE A 435 -6.26 -5.67 5.03
C ILE A 435 -7.55 -4.85 5.03
N PHE A 436 -8.03 -4.44 6.21
CA PHE A 436 -9.29 -3.70 6.31
C PHE A 436 -9.17 -2.27 5.77
N LEU A 437 -8.01 -1.64 5.91
CA LEU A 437 -7.75 -0.33 5.32
C LEU A 437 -7.80 -0.37 3.79
N PHE A 438 -7.21 -1.38 3.16
CA PHE A 438 -7.30 -1.55 1.71
C PHE A 438 -8.72 -1.78 1.23
N MET A 439 -9.52 -2.55 1.99
CA MET A 439 -10.95 -2.70 1.68
C MET A 439 -11.71 -1.37 1.76
N LEU A 440 -11.42 -0.54 2.77
CA LEU A 440 -11.99 0.81 2.90
C LEU A 440 -11.59 1.73 1.74
N VAL A 441 -10.31 1.74 1.36
CA VAL A 441 -9.79 2.55 0.25
C VAL A 441 -10.38 2.08 -1.07
N GLY A 442 -10.46 0.77 -1.30
CA GLY A 442 -11.12 0.19 -2.47
C GLY A 442 -12.58 0.61 -2.58
N ALA A 443 -13.31 0.65 -1.46
CA ALA A 443 -14.68 1.15 -1.44
C ALA A 443 -14.79 2.63 -1.84
N LEU A 444 -13.85 3.47 -1.40
CA LEU A 444 -13.79 4.88 -1.80
C LEU A 444 -13.46 5.07 -3.29
N GLU A 445 -12.61 4.21 -3.84
CA GLU A 445 -12.30 4.15 -5.27
C GLU A 445 -13.53 3.74 -6.09
N GLU A 446 -14.26 2.71 -5.64
CA GLU A 446 -15.47 2.21 -6.30
C GLU A 446 -16.59 3.25 -6.35
N VAL A 447 -16.80 4.03 -5.28
CA VAL A 447 -17.80 5.11 -5.28
C VAL A 447 -17.32 6.38 -5.99
N GLY A 448 -16.01 6.52 -6.23
CA GLY A 448 -15.41 7.63 -6.98
C GLY A 448 -15.03 8.84 -6.13
N LEU A 449 -14.90 8.71 -4.81
CA LEU A 449 -14.43 9.80 -3.94
C LEU A 449 -13.01 10.23 -4.29
N LEU A 450 -12.14 9.25 -4.55
CA LEU A 450 -10.73 9.52 -4.86
C LEU A 450 -10.57 10.29 -6.18
N ALA A 451 -11.40 10.01 -7.19
CA ALA A 451 -11.43 10.75 -8.45
C ALA A 451 -11.82 12.23 -8.24
N VAL A 452 -12.79 12.51 -7.36
CA VAL A 452 -13.19 13.90 -7.03
C VAL A 452 -12.03 14.67 -6.40
N ILE A 453 -11.30 14.04 -5.46
CA ILE A 453 -10.15 14.66 -4.83
C ILE A 453 -9.04 14.89 -5.86
N ALA A 454 -8.81 13.94 -6.75
CA ALA A 454 -7.81 14.06 -7.80
C ALA A 454 -8.12 15.21 -8.76
N ASP A 455 -9.38 15.39 -9.16
CA ASP A 455 -9.84 16.54 -9.96
C ASP A 455 -9.63 17.87 -9.25
N TRP A 456 -9.85 17.92 -7.94
CA TRP A 456 -9.60 19.11 -7.13
C TRP A 456 -8.11 19.47 -7.11
N VAL A 457 -7.24 18.48 -6.86
CA VAL A 457 -5.79 18.70 -6.86
C VAL A 457 -5.31 19.12 -8.25
N TYR A 458 -5.82 18.51 -9.32
CA TYR A 458 -5.51 18.89 -10.70
C TYR A 458 -5.92 20.33 -11.03
N LYS A 459 -7.12 20.75 -10.60
CA LYS A 459 -7.58 22.14 -10.78
C LYS A 459 -6.74 23.13 -10.00
N LEU A 460 -6.37 22.80 -8.76
CA LEU A 460 -5.51 23.65 -7.91
C LEU A 460 -4.09 23.75 -8.47
N SER A 461 -3.55 22.68 -9.05
CA SER A 461 -2.24 22.71 -9.69
C SER A 461 -2.26 23.41 -11.05
N ALA A 462 -3.45 23.63 -11.64
CA ALA A 462 -3.63 24.14 -12.99
C ALA A 462 -2.83 23.36 -14.05
N GLY A 463 -2.61 22.05 -13.80
CA GLY A 463 -1.76 21.19 -14.64
C GLY A 463 -0.26 21.50 -14.56
N ASN A 464 0.18 22.37 -13.66
CA ASN A 464 1.59 22.71 -13.46
C ASN A 464 2.27 21.68 -12.53
N LEU A 465 3.34 21.05 -13.03
CA LEU A 465 4.10 20.03 -12.31
C LEU A 465 4.70 20.56 -11.00
N THR A 466 5.33 21.74 -11.00
CA THR A 466 5.92 22.36 -9.81
C THR A 466 4.89 22.57 -8.71
N ILE A 467 3.71 23.08 -9.07
CA ILE A 467 2.61 23.28 -8.10
C ILE A 467 2.12 21.93 -7.58
N ALA A 468 1.98 20.92 -8.45
CA ALA A 468 1.57 19.58 -8.04
C ALA A 468 2.58 18.92 -7.08
N ILE A 469 3.89 19.03 -7.36
CA ILE A 469 4.96 18.55 -6.46
C ILE A 469 4.81 19.20 -5.09
N CYS A 470 4.70 20.53 -5.05
CA CYS A 470 4.53 21.28 -3.81
C CYS A 470 3.25 20.88 -3.06
N LEU A 471 2.12 20.78 -3.77
CA LEU A 471 0.84 20.41 -3.16
C LEU A 471 0.90 19.02 -2.55
N ILE A 472 1.34 18.01 -3.31
CA ILE A 472 1.45 16.64 -2.80
C ILE A 472 2.41 16.61 -1.60
N LEU A 473 3.62 17.15 -1.72
CA LEU A 473 4.59 17.11 -0.63
C LEU A 473 4.08 17.78 0.66
N TRP A 474 3.56 19.01 0.56
CA TRP A 474 3.16 19.79 1.74
C TRP A 474 1.85 19.31 2.35
N VAL A 475 0.86 18.95 1.54
CA VAL A 475 -0.40 18.37 2.04
C VAL A 475 -0.10 17.04 2.70
N SER A 476 0.73 16.19 2.08
CA SER A 476 1.14 14.93 2.69
C SER A 476 1.90 15.13 3.99
N ALA A 477 2.83 16.08 4.05
CA ALA A 477 3.58 16.38 5.26
C ALA A 477 2.70 16.84 6.41
N ILE A 478 1.81 17.82 6.15
CA ILE A 478 0.96 18.40 7.19
C ILE A 478 -0.09 17.40 7.64
N MET A 479 -0.74 16.69 6.72
CA MET A 479 -1.75 15.68 7.07
C MET A 479 -1.13 14.53 7.86
N SER A 480 0.03 14.02 7.41
CA SER A 480 0.77 12.96 8.10
C SER A 480 1.33 13.40 9.46
N ALA A 481 1.49 14.71 9.70
CA ALA A 481 1.86 15.19 11.03
C ALA A 481 0.76 14.96 12.06
N PHE A 482 -0.52 15.02 11.67
CA PHE A 482 -1.66 14.92 12.58
C PHE A 482 -2.42 13.60 12.46
N VAL A 483 -2.07 12.79 11.47
CA VAL A 483 -2.73 11.52 11.19
C VAL A 483 -1.67 10.47 10.88
N ASP A 484 -1.91 9.22 11.30
CA ASP A 484 -1.07 8.08 10.97
C ASP A 484 -0.75 8.08 9.45
N ASN A 485 0.54 8.04 9.15
CA ASN A 485 1.11 8.08 7.81
C ASN A 485 0.59 6.95 6.90
N ILE A 486 0.13 5.83 7.46
CA ILE A 486 -0.36 4.66 6.71
C ILE A 486 -1.72 4.92 6.04
N PRO A 487 -2.83 5.18 6.78
CA PRO A 487 -4.14 5.42 6.18
C PRO A 487 -4.16 6.64 5.27
N PHE A 488 -3.40 7.68 5.59
CA PHE A 488 -3.24 8.83 4.71
C PHE A 488 -2.64 8.41 3.36
N THR A 489 -1.50 7.70 3.36
CA THR A 489 -0.84 7.26 2.12
C THR A 489 -1.75 6.40 1.26
N ALA A 490 -2.49 5.47 1.88
CA ALA A 490 -3.42 4.59 1.19
C ALA A 490 -4.46 5.35 0.34
N THR A 491 -5.02 6.43 0.89
CA THR A 491 -5.98 7.27 0.14
C THR A 491 -5.34 8.08 -0.98
N MET A 492 -4.06 8.43 -0.84
CA MET A 492 -3.33 9.23 -1.81
C MET A 492 -2.81 8.41 -2.99
N LEU A 493 -2.69 7.08 -2.89
CA LEU A 493 -2.16 6.25 -3.98
C LEU A 493 -2.95 6.46 -5.30
N PRO A 494 -4.29 6.31 -5.33
CA PRO A 494 -5.03 6.45 -6.59
C PRO A 494 -5.03 7.89 -7.09
N ILE A 495 -4.99 8.87 -6.17
CA ILE A 495 -4.92 10.30 -6.49
C ILE A 495 -3.58 10.61 -7.20
N VAL A 496 -2.46 10.19 -6.63
CA VAL A 496 -1.13 10.42 -7.21
C VAL A 496 -0.96 9.64 -8.51
N ALA A 497 -1.50 8.44 -8.61
CA ALA A 497 -1.48 7.66 -9.84
C ALA A 497 -2.20 8.37 -10.99
N TYR A 498 -3.39 8.93 -10.72
CA TYR A 498 -4.10 9.73 -11.71
C TYR A 498 -3.31 10.98 -12.11
N LEU A 499 -2.85 11.77 -11.13
CA LEU A 499 -2.11 13.00 -11.40
C LEU A 499 -0.83 12.73 -12.19
N THR A 500 -0.16 11.62 -11.92
CA THR A 500 1.03 11.19 -12.65
C THR A 500 0.74 10.92 -14.13
N LYS A 501 -0.47 10.44 -14.46
CA LYS A 501 -0.90 10.19 -15.84
C LYS A 501 -1.33 11.46 -16.58
N VAL A 502 -1.92 12.44 -15.88
CA VAL A 502 -2.53 13.62 -16.53
C VAL A 502 -1.70 14.90 -16.48
N ILE A 503 -0.72 14.99 -15.57
CA ILE A 503 0.17 16.16 -15.46
C ILE A 503 1.40 15.93 -16.35
N PRO A 504 1.64 16.79 -17.35
CA PRO A 504 2.83 16.69 -18.20
C PRO A 504 4.12 16.76 -17.36
N GLY A 505 5.07 15.85 -17.63
CA GLY A 505 6.36 15.77 -16.93
C GLY A 505 6.35 14.96 -15.63
N ALA A 506 5.18 14.51 -15.14
CA ALA A 506 5.09 13.67 -13.95
C ALA A 506 5.58 12.21 -14.18
N GLU A 507 5.86 11.83 -15.43
CA GLU A 507 6.37 10.50 -15.84
C GLU A 507 7.68 10.09 -15.14
N SER A 508 8.41 11.05 -14.56
CA SER A 508 9.62 10.83 -13.77
C SER A 508 9.37 10.21 -12.38
N ASN A 509 8.11 9.91 -12.05
CA ASN A 509 7.65 9.44 -10.75
C ASN A 509 7.82 10.47 -9.61
N VAL A 510 8.06 11.74 -9.94
CA VAL A 510 8.31 12.79 -8.93
C VAL A 510 7.17 12.98 -7.94
N LEU A 511 5.91 12.77 -8.36
CA LEU A 511 4.76 12.86 -7.45
C LEU A 511 4.72 11.71 -6.44
N TRP A 512 5.24 10.52 -6.80
CA TRP A 512 5.41 9.42 -5.87
C TRP A 512 6.49 9.71 -4.85
N TRP A 513 7.61 10.33 -5.27
CA TRP A 513 8.67 10.78 -4.35
C TRP A 513 8.19 11.88 -3.41
N ALA A 514 7.37 12.81 -3.91
CA ALA A 514 6.72 13.84 -3.10
C ALA A 514 5.80 13.24 -2.04
N LEU A 515 4.98 12.25 -2.41
CA LEU A 515 4.11 11.53 -1.47
C LEU A 515 4.93 10.76 -0.43
N ALA A 516 5.97 10.01 -0.85
CA ALA A 516 6.83 9.23 0.05
C ALA A 516 7.53 10.12 1.08
N LEU A 517 8.19 11.19 0.63
CA LEU A 517 8.88 12.13 1.52
C LEU A 517 7.89 12.88 2.43
N GLY A 518 6.76 13.32 1.88
CA GLY A 518 5.72 14.01 2.63
C GLY A 518 5.11 13.12 3.72
N ALA A 519 4.70 11.89 3.38
CA ALA A 519 4.12 10.97 4.34
C ALA A 519 5.11 10.55 5.43
N CYS A 520 6.31 10.12 5.06
CA CYS A 520 7.28 9.59 6.03
C CYS A 520 7.89 10.70 6.91
N LEU A 521 8.31 11.81 6.32
CA LEU A 521 8.92 12.91 7.09
C LEU A 521 7.88 13.78 7.77
N GLY A 522 6.66 13.88 7.23
CA GLY A 522 5.52 14.53 7.87
C GLY A 522 5.14 13.90 9.20
N GLY A 523 5.21 12.56 9.29
CA GLY A 523 4.97 11.81 10.53
C GLY A 523 5.86 12.22 11.71
N ASN A 524 6.95 12.95 11.47
CA ASN A 524 7.78 13.55 12.52
C ASN A 524 7.12 14.74 13.22
N GLY A 525 6.12 15.38 12.62
CA GLY A 525 5.60 16.66 13.10
C GLY A 525 4.97 16.59 14.49
N THR A 526 4.32 15.49 14.83
CA THR A 526 3.67 15.32 16.14
C THR A 526 3.87 13.91 16.71
N MET A 527 3.46 13.73 17.96
CA MET A 527 3.57 12.46 18.68
C MET A 527 2.72 11.33 18.06
N ILE A 528 1.62 11.68 17.36
CA ILE A 528 0.68 10.71 16.76
C ILE A 528 0.89 10.51 15.25
N GLY A 529 1.76 11.30 14.62
CA GLY A 529 1.96 11.27 13.16
C GLY A 529 2.57 9.98 12.63
N ALA A 530 3.31 9.24 13.46
CA ALA A 530 3.85 7.93 13.10
C ALA A 530 3.78 6.95 14.27
N SER A 531 3.60 5.67 13.95
CA SER A 531 3.49 4.60 14.95
C SER A 531 4.74 4.48 15.83
N ALA A 532 5.93 4.68 15.25
CA ALA A 532 7.19 4.66 15.98
C ALA A 532 7.25 5.76 17.06
N ASN A 533 6.61 6.90 16.82
CA ASN A 533 6.53 8.01 17.76
C ASN A 533 5.69 7.59 18.98
N VAL A 534 4.46 7.14 18.74
CA VAL A 534 3.51 6.72 19.79
C VAL A 534 4.11 5.62 20.67
N VAL A 535 4.73 4.61 20.06
CA VAL A 535 5.33 3.50 20.78
C VAL A 535 6.53 3.96 21.61
N THR A 536 7.42 4.77 21.04
CA THR A 536 8.58 5.30 21.78
C THR A 536 8.15 6.15 22.97
N VAL A 537 7.14 7.02 22.78
CA VAL A 537 6.59 7.81 23.87
C VAL A 537 5.95 6.92 24.93
N GLY A 538 5.15 5.93 24.55
CA GLY A 538 4.54 5.00 25.51
C GLY A 538 5.56 4.27 26.38
N ILE A 539 6.69 3.82 25.80
CA ILE A 539 7.78 3.20 26.56
C ILE A 539 8.47 4.23 27.49
N ALA A 540 8.72 5.44 27.01
CA ALA A 540 9.30 6.51 27.83
C ALA A 540 8.39 6.88 29.01
N GLU A 541 7.08 6.95 28.80
CA GLU A 541 6.09 7.20 29.85
C GLU A 541 6.04 6.08 30.89
N ALA A 542 6.09 4.82 30.44
CA ALA A 542 6.18 3.66 31.33
C ALA A 542 7.45 3.67 32.19
N ALA A 543 8.54 4.22 31.67
CA ALA A 543 9.79 4.45 32.40
C ALA A 543 9.78 5.72 33.27
N GLY A 544 8.66 6.44 33.35
CA GLY A 544 8.50 7.65 34.18
C GLY A 544 8.84 8.98 33.49
N TYR A 545 9.18 8.96 32.20
CA TYR A 545 9.55 10.16 31.42
C TYR A 545 8.39 10.59 30.52
N ARG A 546 7.43 11.32 31.11
CA ARG A 546 6.28 11.85 30.37
C ARG A 546 6.65 13.00 29.45
N ILE A 547 6.09 12.97 28.23
CA ILE A 547 6.24 14.01 27.23
C ILE A 547 4.88 14.64 26.99
N SER A 548 4.77 15.96 27.09
CA SER A 548 3.55 16.63 26.62
C SER A 548 3.54 16.70 25.10
N PHE A 549 2.35 16.65 24.49
CA PHE A 549 2.15 16.82 23.04
C PHE A 549 2.90 18.06 22.49
N PHE A 550 2.72 19.21 23.13
CA PHE A 550 3.41 20.45 22.75
C PHE A 550 4.92 20.41 23.00
N GLY A 551 5.37 19.69 24.04
CA GLY A 551 6.78 19.47 24.31
C GLY A 551 7.48 18.71 23.19
N PHE A 552 6.83 17.66 22.68
CA PHE A 552 7.30 16.91 21.51
C PHE A 552 7.31 17.80 20.26
N MET A 553 6.18 18.45 19.95
CA MET A 553 6.04 19.30 18.76
C MET A 553 7.07 20.42 18.69
N LYS A 554 7.42 21.05 19.81
CA LYS A 554 8.38 22.16 19.85
C LYS A 554 9.71 21.78 19.18
N TYR A 555 10.16 20.55 19.36
CA TYR A 555 11.34 20.03 18.70
C TYR A 555 11.01 19.47 17.32
N ALA A 556 10.03 18.56 17.27
CA ALA A 556 9.81 17.67 16.15
C ALA A 556 9.12 18.35 14.95
N PHE A 557 8.16 19.24 15.21
CA PHE A 557 7.46 20.01 14.17
C PHE A 557 8.39 20.97 13.43
N VAL A 558 9.30 21.62 14.17
CA VAL A 558 10.31 22.50 13.56
C VAL A 558 11.26 21.71 12.68
N TYR A 559 11.73 20.55 13.16
CA TYR A 559 12.58 19.67 12.35
C TYR A 559 11.84 19.16 11.09
N MET A 560 10.57 18.77 11.22
CA MET A 560 9.71 18.39 10.09
C MET A 560 9.64 19.51 9.04
N LEU A 561 9.39 20.77 9.44
CA LEU A 561 9.35 21.88 8.49
C LEU A 561 10.69 22.05 7.75
N ILE A 562 11.81 21.93 8.46
CA ILE A 562 13.15 22.03 7.87
C ILE A 562 13.36 20.92 6.84
N THR A 563 13.06 19.66 7.18
CA THR A 563 13.25 18.54 6.26
C THR A 563 12.32 18.61 5.05
N ILE A 564 11.06 19.02 5.25
CA ILE A 564 10.11 19.19 4.14
C ILE A 564 10.53 20.31 3.20
N ILE A 565 11.10 21.42 3.70
CA ILE A 565 11.68 22.48 2.86
C ILE A 565 12.85 21.94 2.05
N ILE A 566 13.76 21.17 2.66
CA ILE A 566 14.90 20.54 1.99
C ILE A 566 14.41 19.60 0.88
N CYS A 567 13.43 18.74 1.20
CA CYS A 567 12.83 17.83 0.23
C CYS A 567 12.11 18.56 -0.91
N ASN A 568 11.42 19.67 -0.62
CA ASN A 568 10.78 20.47 -1.65
C ASN A 568 11.82 21.03 -2.63
N ILE A 569 12.85 21.70 -2.10
CA ILE A 569 13.95 22.24 -2.91
C ILE A 569 14.64 21.14 -3.72
N TRP A 570 14.89 19.98 -3.10
CA TRP A 570 15.48 18.82 -3.77
C TRP A 570 14.63 18.37 -4.97
N LEU A 571 13.34 18.13 -4.75
CA LEU A 571 12.45 17.68 -5.81
C LEU A 571 12.38 18.70 -6.96
N LEU A 572 12.33 20.00 -6.67
CA LEU A 572 12.27 21.05 -7.70
C LEU A 572 13.57 21.27 -8.48
N ILE A 573 14.73 20.83 -7.95
CA ILE A 573 16.02 20.96 -8.62
C ILE A 573 16.31 19.74 -9.51
N PHE A 574 15.96 18.55 -9.04
CA PHE A 574 16.35 17.29 -9.67
C PHE A 574 15.26 16.67 -10.56
N TYR A 575 14.03 17.20 -10.52
CA TYR A 575 12.88 16.77 -11.31
C TYR A 575 12.12 17.99 -11.84
#